data_AF-A0A075MUU5-F1
#
_entry.id   AF-A0A075MUU5-F1
#
_cell.length_a   1.000
_cell.length_b   1.000
_cell.length_c   1.000
_cell.angle_alpha   90.00
_cell.angle_beta   90.00
_cell.angle_gamma   90.00
#
_symmetry.space_group_name_H-M   'P 1'
#
loop_
_entity.id
_entity.type
_entity.pdbx_description
1 polymer ?
#
loop_
_entity_poly.entity_id
_entity_poly.type
_entity_poly.pdbx_seq_one_letter_code
_entity_poly.pdbx_strand_id
1 'polypeptide(L)'
;MLFSSARPLNDVSQVKSEIKKIIARQKRGSKDDLSAFQGEIDELVSALAEFYPEWKKLPAVFRVTRVKNNANIAAVYKENLLLPDVKHDLELVLKMLNHMRKGKGLPEVKVPLFVQPDEITLAQKEGKSDVAPGEIISQMAVVFQKGAVMWIGFVFGRDYVLLQGR
;
A
#
# COMPACT_ATOMS: atom_id res chain seq x y z
N MET A 1 15.31 17.30 -17.80
CA MET A 1 14.14 16.42 -17.58
C MET A 1 13.07 17.26 -16.87
N LEU A 2 11.94 17.50 -17.53
CA LEU A 2 10.81 18.25 -16.98
C LEU A 2 10.00 17.30 -16.08
N PHE A 3 10.15 17.41 -14.77
CA PHE A 3 9.36 16.63 -13.83
C PHE A 3 8.07 17.38 -13.51
N SER A 4 6.94 16.75 -13.83
CA SER A 4 5.61 17.12 -13.36
C SER A 4 5.65 17.39 -11.85
N SER A 5 5.22 18.58 -11.44
CA SER A 5 5.03 18.93 -10.04
C SER A 5 3.83 18.15 -9.51
N ALA A 6 4.06 16.93 -9.02
CA ALA A 6 3.02 16.13 -8.38
C ALA A 6 2.38 16.97 -7.26
N ARG A 7 1.08 17.25 -7.38
CA ARG A 7 0.40 18.19 -6.48
C ARG A 7 0.21 17.52 -5.11
N PRO A 8 0.53 18.21 -4.02
CA PRO A 8 0.22 17.72 -2.68
C PRO A 8 -1.29 17.56 -2.52
N LEU A 9 -1.71 16.36 -2.14
CA LEU A 9 -3.10 16.02 -1.87
C LEU A 9 -3.47 16.46 -0.44
N ASN A 10 -4.73 16.87 -0.26
CA ASN A 10 -5.16 17.55 0.97
C ASN A 10 -6.14 16.75 1.82
N ASP A 11 -6.77 15.75 1.22
CA ASP A 11 -7.81 14.95 1.85
C ASP A 11 -7.87 13.55 1.23
N VAL A 12 -8.61 12.66 1.90
CA VAL A 12 -8.78 11.27 1.50
C VAL A 12 -9.47 11.13 0.14
N SER A 13 -10.40 12.02 -0.19
CA SER A 13 -11.12 12.00 -1.47
C SER A 13 -10.20 12.30 -2.64
N GLN A 14 -9.26 13.23 -2.47
CA GLN A 14 -8.22 13.54 -3.45
C GLN A 14 -7.27 12.36 -3.63
N VAL A 15 -6.87 11.68 -2.54
CA VAL A 15 -6.06 10.45 -2.62
C VAL A 15 -6.77 9.36 -3.41
N LYS A 16 -8.04 9.07 -3.09
CA LYS A 16 -8.85 8.10 -3.83
C LYS A 16 -8.99 8.48 -5.31
N SER A 17 -9.22 9.75 -5.60
CA SER A 17 -9.32 10.25 -6.97
C SER A 17 -8.01 10.05 -7.75
N GLU A 18 -6.87 10.35 -7.13
CA GLU A 18 -5.56 10.19 -7.78
C GLU A 18 -5.23 8.71 -8.02
N ILE A 19 -5.53 7.83 -7.07
CA ILE A 19 -5.43 6.38 -7.25
C ILE A 19 -6.25 5.92 -8.47
N LYS A 20 -7.52 6.33 -8.55
CA LYS A 20 -8.39 5.99 -9.67
C LYS A 20 -7.86 6.53 -11.00
N LYS A 21 -7.31 7.74 -11.04
CA LYS A 21 -6.67 8.30 -12.24
C LYS A 21 -5.44 7.50 -12.67
N ILE A 22 -4.59 7.09 -11.73
CA ILE A 22 -3.39 6.29 -12.03
C ILE A 22 -3.79 4.92 -12.62
N ILE A 23 -4.84 4.29 -12.08
CA ILE A 23 -5.38 3.03 -12.60
C ILE A 23 -5.99 3.22 -13.99
N ALA A 24 -6.80 4.26 -14.20
CA ALA A 24 -7.46 4.54 -15.48
C ALA A 24 -6.48 4.84 -16.64
N ARG A 25 -5.23 5.22 -16.33
CA ARG A 25 -4.18 5.42 -17.34
C ARG A 25 -3.63 4.10 -17.89
N GLN A 26 -3.88 2.97 -17.23
CA GLN A 26 -3.36 1.68 -17.69
C GLN A 26 -4.12 1.20 -18.92
N LYS A 27 -3.39 0.72 -19.93
CA LYS A 27 -4.00 0.21 -21.16
C LYS A 27 -4.60 -1.16 -20.89
N ARG A 28 -5.87 -1.34 -21.27
CA ARG A 28 -6.53 -2.65 -21.24
C ARG A 28 -5.75 -3.68 -22.07
N GLY A 29 -5.58 -4.89 -21.53
CA GLY A 29 -4.79 -5.98 -22.09
C GLY A 29 -3.27 -5.83 -21.93
N SER A 30 -2.79 -4.80 -21.22
CA SER A 30 -1.37 -4.71 -20.85
C SER A 30 -1.04 -5.58 -19.65
N LYS A 31 0.27 -5.77 -19.38
CA LYS A 31 0.74 -6.46 -18.16
C LYS A 31 0.28 -5.78 -16.85
N ASP A 32 -0.10 -4.51 -16.92
CA ASP A 32 -0.55 -3.69 -15.80
C ASP A 32 -2.08 -3.47 -15.85
N ASP A 33 -2.82 -4.24 -16.68
CA ASP A 33 -4.27 -4.16 -16.77
C ASP A 33 -4.94 -4.71 -15.51
N LEU A 34 -5.70 -3.84 -14.85
CA LEU A 34 -6.40 -4.13 -13.60
C LEU A 34 -7.92 -4.26 -13.77
N SER A 35 -8.42 -4.24 -15.01
CA SER A 35 -9.87 -4.20 -15.28
C SER A 35 -10.63 -5.42 -14.74
N ALA A 36 -9.99 -6.58 -14.62
CA ALA A 36 -10.58 -7.79 -14.05
C ALA A 36 -10.78 -7.73 -12.52
N PHE A 37 -10.13 -6.80 -11.83
CA PHE A 37 -10.09 -6.70 -10.36
C PHE A 37 -10.80 -5.45 -9.83
N GLN A 38 -11.70 -4.87 -10.62
CA GLN A 38 -12.33 -3.59 -10.28
C GLN A 38 -13.07 -3.62 -8.94
N GLY A 39 -13.76 -4.72 -8.63
CA GLY A 39 -14.47 -4.90 -7.36
C GLY A 39 -13.52 -4.90 -6.16
N GLU A 40 -12.45 -5.70 -6.22
CA GLU A 40 -11.44 -5.78 -5.17
C GLU A 40 -10.69 -4.46 -5.00
N ILE A 41 -10.41 -3.75 -6.09
CA ILE A 41 -9.81 -2.41 -6.07
C ILE A 41 -10.72 -1.43 -5.34
N ASP A 42 -12.01 -1.40 -5.68
CA ASP A 42 -12.95 -0.48 -5.02
C ASP A 42 -13.07 -0.79 -3.52
N GLU A 43 -13.01 -2.06 -3.11
CA GLU A 43 -12.96 -2.45 -1.69
C GLU A 43 -11.67 -1.97 -0.99
N LEU A 44 -10.50 -2.21 -1.61
CA LEU A 44 -9.19 -1.78 -1.06
C LEU A 44 -9.07 -0.26 -0.97
N VAL A 45 -9.54 0.46 -2.00
CA VAL A 45 -9.55 1.93 -2.02
C VAL A 45 -10.55 2.47 -1.00
N SER A 46 -11.71 1.82 -0.82
CA SER A 46 -12.70 2.22 0.18
C SER A 46 -12.18 2.09 1.60
N ALA A 47 -11.31 1.10 1.87
CA ALA A 47 -10.65 0.91 3.16
C ALA A 47 -9.70 2.06 3.55
N LEU A 48 -9.26 2.90 2.59
CA LEU A 48 -8.58 4.16 2.87
C LEU A 48 -9.63 5.18 3.36
N ALA A 49 -9.96 5.13 4.64
CA ALA A 49 -11.05 5.93 5.22
C ALA A 49 -10.59 7.32 5.69
N GLU A 50 -9.32 7.45 6.05
CA GLU A 50 -8.77 8.63 6.73
C GLU A 50 -7.58 9.20 5.95
N PHE A 51 -7.38 10.50 6.11
CA PHE A 51 -6.22 11.21 5.60
C PHE A 51 -5.25 11.46 6.75
N TYR A 52 -3.99 11.08 6.57
CA TYR A 52 -2.95 11.30 7.57
C TYR A 52 -2.19 12.59 7.24
N PRO A 53 -2.24 13.63 8.10
CA PRO A 53 -1.55 14.90 7.87
C PRO A 53 -0.04 14.74 7.64
N GLU A 54 0.57 13.70 8.20
CA GLU A 54 1.98 13.35 8.07
C GLU A 54 2.37 13.08 6.62
N TRP A 55 1.45 12.57 5.78
CA TRP A 55 1.72 12.32 4.36
C TRP A 55 2.19 13.57 3.61
N LYS A 56 1.78 14.76 4.06
CA LYS A 56 2.22 16.04 3.48
C LYS A 56 3.65 16.40 3.85
N LYS A 57 4.14 15.92 4.98
CA LYS A 57 5.41 16.32 5.57
C LYS A 57 6.49 15.29 5.30
N LEU A 58 6.16 14.02 5.53
CA LEU A 58 7.08 12.89 5.47
C LEU A 58 6.71 11.95 4.34
N PRO A 59 7.69 11.28 3.72
CA PRO A 59 7.41 10.13 2.89
C PRO A 59 6.77 9.03 3.74
N ALA A 60 5.83 8.30 3.15
CA ALA A 60 5.08 7.28 3.87
C ALA A 60 4.66 6.14 2.94
N VAL A 61 4.44 4.96 3.54
CA VAL A 61 3.83 3.81 2.86
C VAL A 61 2.58 3.44 3.62
N PHE A 62 1.44 3.66 2.99
CA PHE A 62 0.16 3.17 3.49
C PHE A 62 -0.12 1.79 2.88
N ARG A 63 -0.41 0.81 3.72
CA ARG A 63 -0.70 -0.57 3.30
C ARG A 63 -2.08 -0.98 3.78
N VAL A 64 -2.83 -1.64 2.92
CA VAL A 64 -4.13 -2.23 3.21
C VAL A 64 -4.12 -3.66 2.72
N THR A 65 -4.55 -4.59 3.57
CA THR A 65 -4.54 -6.02 3.29
C THR A 65 -5.86 -6.63 3.72
N ARG A 66 -6.49 -7.36 2.80
CA ARG A 66 -7.70 -8.16 3.08
C ARG A 66 -7.27 -9.58 3.44
N VAL A 67 -7.68 -10.01 4.62
CA VAL A 67 -7.32 -11.30 5.20
C VAL A 67 -8.58 -12.13 5.35
N LYS A 68 -8.57 -13.32 4.75
CA LYS A 68 -9.60 -14.33 4.98
C LYS A 68 -9.24 -15.14 6.21
N ASN A 69 -10.07 -15.05 7.23
CA ASN A 69 -9.97 -15.95 8.37
C ASN A 69 -10.84 -17.20 8.15
N ASN A 70 -10.70 -18.19 9.03
CA ASN A 70 -11.46 -19.45 8.96
C ASN A 70 -12.98 -19.27 9.05
N ALA A 71 -13.48 -18.11 9.49
CA ALA A 71 -14.90 -17.79 9.53
C ALA A 71 -15.45 -17.23 8.19
N ASN A 72 -14.62 -17.20 7.12
CA ASN A 72 -14.94 -16.62 5.81
C ASN A 72 -15.29 -15.12 5.83
N ILE A 73 -14.98 -14.40 6.91
CA ILE A 73 -15.16 -12.95 6.99
C ILE A 73 -13.83 -12.31 6.58
N ALA A 74 -13.85 -11.48 5.54
CA ALA A 74 -12.68 -10.73 5.11
C ALA A 74 -12.41 -9.58 6.10
N ALA A 75 -11.41 -9.76 6.96
CA ALA A 75 -10.93 -8.71 7.85
C ALA A 75 -9.97 -7.78 7.09
N VAL A 76 -9.89 -6.52 7.51
CA VAL A 76 -9.02 -5.53 6.86
C VAL A 76 -7.92 -5.11 7.83
N TYR A 77 -6.69 -5.48 7.51
CA TYR A 77 -5.50 -4.97 8.17
C TYR A 77 -5.02 -3.70 7.44
N LYS A 78 -4.61 -2.68 8.20
CA LYS A 78 -4.11 -1.41 7.66
C LYS A 78 -2.89 -0.98 8.45
N GLU A 79 -1.94 -0.38 7.78
CA GLU A 79 -0.77 0.21 8.43
C GLU A 79 -0.32 1.47 7.69
N ASN A 80 0.08 2.47 8.45
CA ASN A 80 0.70 3.68 7.93
C ASN A 80 2.15 3.77 8.43
N LEU A 81 3.11 3.57 7.53
CA LEU A 81 4.53 3.59 7.85
C LEU A 81 5.13 4.92 7.43
N LEU A 82 5.68 5.67 8.38
CA LEU A 82 6.44 6.88 8.10
C LEU A 82 7.89 6.51 7.79
N LEU A 83 8.45 7.16 6.78
CA LEU A 83 9.85 7.03 6.39
C LEU A 83 10.62 8.31 6.75
N PRO A 84 11.96 8.26 6.84
CA PRO A 84 12.79 9.45 7.07
C PRO A 84 12.50 10.58 6.07
N ASP A 85 12.74 11.86 6.43
CA ASP A 85 12.52 12.99 5.51
C ASP A 85 13.65 13.11 4.47
N VAL A 86 13.67 12.16 3.54
CA VAL A 86 14.51 12.21 2.35
C VAL A 86 13.67 11.90 1.12
N LYS A 87 14.18 12.21 -0.06
CA LYS A 87 13.54 11.77 -1.31
C LYS A 87 13.79 10.27 -1.49
N HIS A 88 12.75 9.52 -1.82
CA HIS A 88 12.84 8.08 -2.01
C HIS A 88 12.50 7.70 -3.45
N ASP A 89 13.35 6.90 -4.07
CA ASP A 89 12.92 6.04 -5.16
C ASP A 89 12.30 4.76 -4.57
N LEU A 90 11.70 3.94 -5.44
CA LEU A 90 11.05 2.70 -5.01
C LEU A 90 12.05 1.74 -4.37
N GLU A 91 13.28 1.63 -4.90
CA GLU A 91 14.30 0.73 -4.38
C GLU A 91 14.67 1.06 -2.93
N LEU A 92 14.87 2.35 -2.62
CA LEU A 92 15.14 2.82 -1.27
C LEU A 92 13.96 2.54 -0.34
N VAL A 93 12.71 2.74 -0.80
CA VAL A 93 11.52 2.35 -0.02
C VAL A 93 11.57 0.87 0.33
N LEU A 94 11.81 -0.02 -0.63
CA LEU A 94 11.87 -1.47 -0.38
C LEU A 94 12.97 -1.82 0.64
N LYS A 95 14.17 -1.25 0.49
CA LYS A 95 15.29 -1.43 1.43
C LYS A 95 14.92 -0.98 2.84
N MET A 96 14.26 0.17 2.98
CA MET A 96 13.83 0.70 4.28
C MET A 96 12.75 -0.18 4.93
N LEU A 97 11.77 -0.65 4.16
CA LEU A 97 10.74 -1.55 4.69
C LEU A 97 11.36 -2.86 5.20
N ASN A 98 12.33 -3.42 4.46
CA ASN A 98 13.09 -4.59 4.94
C ASN A 98 13.95 -4.28 6.17
N HIS A 99 14.53 -3.08 6.26
CA HIS A 99 15.24 -2.63 7.47
C HIS A 99 14.29 -2.56 8.68
N MET A 100 13.09 -2.03 8.52
CA MET A 100 12.05 -2.00 9.56
C MET A 100 11.60 -3.41 9.97
N ARG A 101 11.45 -4.33 9.01
CA ARG A 101 11.17 -5.76 9.29
C ARG A 101 12.27 -6.39 10.13
N LYS A 102 13.55 -6.19 9.78
CA LYS A 102 14.69 -6.69 10.56
C LYS A 102 14.70 -6.12 11.99
N GLY A 103 14.37 -4.84 12.16
CA GLY A 103 14.24 -4.20 13.48
C GLY A 103 13.16 -4.84 14.37
N LYS A 104 12.13 -5.46 13.76
CA LYS A 104 11.08 -6.24 14.43
C LYS A 104 11.46 -7.72 14.61
N GLY A 105 12.67 -8.13 14.24
CA GLY A 105 13.10 -9.54 14.27
C GLY A 105 12.50 -10.40 13.15
N LEU A 106 11.91 -9.79 12.12
CA LEU A 106 11.30 -10.50 10.98
C LEU A 106 12.31 -10.68 9.83
N PRO A 107 12.21 -11.79 9.07
CA PRO A 107 13.11 -12.04 7.95
C PRO A 107 12.90 -11.05 6.81
N GLU A 108 13.95 -10.85 6.02
CA GLU A 108 13.90 -10.06 4.80
C GLU A 108 13.01 -10.75 3.75
N VAL A 109 12.25 -9.96 2.98
CA VAL A 109 11.41 -10.47 1.89
C VAL A 109 11.70 -9.73 0.59
N LYS A 110 11.37 -10.36 -0.54
CA LYS A 110 11.62 -9.78 -1.87
C LYS A 110 10.73 -8.56 -2.17
N VAL A 111 9.49 -8.58 -1.67
CA VAL A 111 8.50 -7.52 -1.96
C VAL A 111 7.93 -6.97 -0.64
N PRO A 112 8.74 -6.25 0.16
CA PRO A 112 8.34 -5.75 1.48
C PRO A 112 7.31 -4.61 1.41
N LEU A 113 7.01 -4.11 0.21
CA LEU A 113 5.96 -3.14 -0.04
C LEU A 113 4.59 -3.64 0.42
N PHE A 114 4.35 -4.95 0.35
CA PHE A 114 3.11 -5.58 0.78
C PHE A 114 3.27 -6.22 2.14
N VAL A 115 2.18 -6.27 2.90
CA VAL A 115 2.16 -6.86 4.24
C VAL A 115 2.37 -8.36 4.12
N GLN A 116 3.22 -8.89 4.99
CA GLN A 116 3.48 -10.32 5.10
C GLN A 116 2.66 -10.93 6.26
N PRO A 117 2.34 -12.25 6.22
CA PRO A 117 1.59 -12.91 7.28
C PRO A 117 2.24 -12.82 8.67
N ASP A 118 3.56 -12.80 8.73
CA ASP A 118 4.33 -12.65 9.98
C ASP A 118 4.15 -11.27 10.63
N GLU A 119 4.00 -10.21 9.82
CA GLU A 119 3.70 -8.85 10.29
C GLU A 119 2.31 -8.77 10.95
N ILE A 120 1.29 -9.41 10.36
CA ILE A 120 -0.06 -9.45 10.93
C ILE A 120 -0.04 -10.22 12.26
N THR A 121 0.65 -11.36 12.29
CA THR A 121 0.81 -12.17 13.51
C THR A 121 1.51 -11.39 14.62
N LEU A 122 2.57 -10.65 14.28
CA LEU A 122 3.28 -9.82 15.24
C LEU A 122 2.40 -8.66 15.74
N ALA A 123 1.72 -7.96 14.83
CA ALA A 123 0.82 -6.86 15.21
C ALA A 123 -0.30 -7.32 16.15
N GLN A 124 -0.85 -8.53 15.94
CA GLN A 124 -1.83 -9.11 16.84
C GLN A 124 -1.23 -9.42 18.22
N LYS A 125 -0.05 -10.06 18.27
CA LYS A 125 0.66 -10.35 19.53
C LYS A 125 1.00 -9.10 20.34
N GLU A 126 1.30 -8.00 19.65
CA GLU A 126 1.60 -6.71 20.26
C GLU A 126 0.33 -5.91 20.63
N GLY A 127 -0.87 -6.42 20.38
CA GLY A 127 -2.13 -5.72 20.64
C GLY A 127 -2.36 -4.51 19.73
N LYS A 128 -1.65 -4.42 18.60
CA LYS A 128 -1.77 -3.33 17.60
C LYS A 128 -2.84 -3.61 16.55
N SER A 129 -3.37 -4.83 16.49
CA SER A 129 -4.44 -5.21 15.58
C SER A 129 -5.25 -6.38 16.11
N ASP A 130 -6.57 -6.32 15.95
CA ASP A 130 -7.47 -7.45 16.24
C ASP A 130 -7.60 -8.42 15.05
N VAL A 131 -6.91 -8.14 13.94
CA VAL A 131 -6.96 -9.00 12.75
C VAL A 131 -6.19 -10.28 13.01
N ALA A 132 -6.91 -11.40 13.03
CA ALA A 132 -6.31 -12.72 13.13
C ALA A 132 -5.48 -13.07 11.87
N PRO A 133 -4.39 -13.83 12.01
CA PRO A 133 -3.68 -14.42 10.89
C PRO A 133 -4.61 -15.23 10.01
N GLY A 134 -4.38 -15.18 8.70
CA GLY A 134 -5.20 -15.87 7.72
C GLY A 134 -4.61 -15.75 6.31
N GLU A 135 -5.37 -16.21 5.32
CA GLU A 135 -4.98 -16.11 3.93
C GLU A 135 -5.13 -14.66 3.45
N ILE A 136 -4.05 -14.08 2.91
CA ILE A 136 -4.11 -12.76 2.29
C ILE A 136 -4.75 -12.92 0.89
N ILE A 137 -5.91 -12.30 0.68
CA ILE A 137 -6.65 -12.42 -0.58
C ILE A 137 -6.22 -11.33 -1.56
N SER A 138 -6.10 -10.10 -1.06
CA SER A 138 -5.71 -8.95 -1.87
C SER A 138 -5.08 -7.85 -1.02
N GLN A 139 -4.22 -7.05 -1.65
CA GLN A 139 -3.49 -5.98 -0.98
C GLN A 139 -3.39 -4.74 -1.87
N MET A 140 -3.30 -3.59 -1.22
CA MET A 140 -2.92 -2.32 -1.84
C MET A 140 -1.83 -1.67 -0.99
N ALA A 141 -0.82 -1.12 -1.65
CA ALA A 141 0.17 -0.25 -1.03
C ALA A 141 0.22 1.08 -1.77
N VAL A 142 0.29 2.19 -1.05
CA VAL A 142 0.40 3.53 -1.62
C VAL A 142 1.64 4.20 -1.02
N VAL A 143 2.56 4.58 -1.88
CA VAL A 143 3.79 5.30 -1.50
C VAL A 143 3.56 6.79 -1.69
N PHE A 144 3.66 7.53 -0.60
CA PHE A 144 3.55 8.98 -0.58
C PHE A 144 4.92 9.63 -0.48
N GLN A 145 5.07 10.78 -1.14
CA GLN A 145 6.19 11.68 -0.94
C GLN A 145 5.70 13.13 -0.89
N LYS A 146 5.78 13.76 0.29
CA LYS A 146 5.40 15.17 0.53
C LYS A 146 4.01 15.51 -0.05
N GLY A 147 3.05 14.63 0.21
CA GLY A 147 1.64 14.76 -0.16
C GLY A 147 1.27 14.22 -1.53
N ALA A 148 2.24 13.82 -2.36
CA ALA A 148 1.98 13.22 -3.67
C ALA A 148 2.01 11.69 -3.62
N VAL A 149 1.14 11.04 -4.40
CA VAL A 149 1.19 9.58 -4.62
C VAL A 149 2.27 9.28 -5.67
N MET A 150 3.32 8.58 -5.27
CA MET A 150 4.47 8.24 -6.12
C MET A 150 4.35 6.86 -6.74
N TRP A 151 3.82 5.89 -5.98
CA TRP A 151 3.61 4.53 -6.44
C TRP A 151 2.35 3.95 -5.82
N ILE A 152 1.70 3.06 -6.55
CA ILE A 152 0.61 2.24 -6.06
C ILE A 152 0.92 0.80 -6.42
N GLY A 153 0.94 -0.08 -5.42
CA GLY A 153 1.05 -1.51 -5.62
C GLY A 153 -0.27 -2.19 -5.38
N PHE A 154 -0.59 -3.20 -6.18
CA PHE A 154 -1.69 -4.12 -5.93
C PHE A 154 -1.19 -5.56 -5.94
N VAL A 155 -1.82 -6.41 -5.11
CA VAL A 155 -1.66 -7.87 -5.14
C VAL A 155 -3.04 -8.48 -5.24
N PHE A 156 -3.23 -9.37 -6.21
CA PHE A 156 -4.43 -10.20 -6.35
C PHE A 156 -3.96 -11.65 -6.53
N GLY A 157 -4.16 -12.48 -5.51
CA GLY A 157 -3.60 -13.83 -5.50
C GLY A 157 -2.07 -13.84 -5.46
N ARG A 158 -1.43 -14.42 -6.49
CA ARG A 158 0.04 -14.59 -6.57
C ARG A 158 0.75 -13.49 -7.36
N ASP A 159 -0.01 -12.71 -8.12
CA ASP A 159 0.53 -11.69 -9.01
C ASP A 159 0.42 -10.31 -8.35
N TYR A 160 1.39 -9.45 -8.67
CA TYR A 160 1.39 -8.07 -8.23
C TYR A 160 1.68 -7.11 -9.38
N VAL A 161 1.14 -5.91 -9.27
CA VAL A 161 1.30 -4.82 -10.22
C VAL A 161 1.77 -3.58 -9.48
N LEU A 162 2.75 -2.86 -10.04
CA LEU A 162 3.24 -1.59 -9.50
C LEU A 162 3.01 -0.47 -10.52
N LEU A 163 2.23 0.53 -10.13
CA LEU A 163 1.87 1.67 -10.95
C LEU A 163 2.58 2.92 -10.45
N GLN A 164 3.20 3.67 -11.37
CA GLN A 164 3.87 4.92 -11.03
C GLN A 164 2.89 6.10 -11.04
N GLY A 165 2.94 6.91 -9.99
CA GLY A 165 2.31 8.24 -9.95
C GLY A 165 3.05 9.22 -10.87
N ARG A 166 2.29 10.04 -11.60
CA ARG A 166 2.82 11.07 -12.52
C ARG A 166 2.54 12.47 -11.99
#